data_AF-A0A5N5WXI0-F1
#
_entry.id   AF-A0A5N5WXI0-F1
#
_cell.length_a   1.000
_cell.length_b   1.000
_cell.length_c   1.000
_cell.angle_alpha   90.00
_cell.angle_beta   90.00
_cell.angle_gamma   90.00
#
_symmetry.space_group_name_H-M   'P 1'
#
loop_
_entity.id
_entity.type
_entity.pdbx_description
1 polymer ?
#
loop_
_entity_poly.entity_id
_entity_poly.type
_entity_poly.pdbx_seq_one_letter_code
_entity_poly.pdbx_strand_id
1 'polypeptide(L)'
;MYWTHLIRFVAIEDNQEHLGQLVDTPRDIGKDSVNGIQIAAYIVNGTIFGGRVTEIVKHVMQLLSPITKEQCNYIRCLGLNYLDHAKEANMALPTVPDETSDYEAELCIIIEKTRRDFPEEEALDYVLGYTASNVVSARALQLATTQWSFSKGLDGSCPIGPVLVSSSVIKDPQSLFIKGIHNGLVVQDGHTRDMIFSIKKQISYLSQGTTLEAGTLFLTGTPAGIGYFRDLGLC
;
A
#
# COMPACT_ATOMS: atom_id res chain seq x y z
N MET A 1 8.76 24.17 -0.26
CA MET A 1 7.41 23.68 0.12
C MET A 1 7.53 22.25 0.65
N TYR A 2 6.60 21.73 1.46
CA TYR A 2 6.53 20.28 1.73
C TYR A 2 5.87 19.55 0.56
N TRP A 3 6.14 18.26 0.40
CA TRP A 3 5.55 17.45 -0.66
C TRP A 3 4.11 17.02 -0.29
N THR A 4 3.33 16.69 -1.31
CA THR A 4 1.95 16.18 -1.23
C THR A 4 1.76 14.84 -1.94
N HIS A 5 2.45 14.62 -3.05
CA HIS A 5 2.41 13.41 -3.88
C HIS A 5 3.85 12.99 -4.16
N LEU A 6 4.41 12.23 -3.23
CA LEU A 6 5.80 11.81 -3.26
C LEU A 6 5.96 10.55 -4.10
N ILE A 7 6.98 10.53 -4.93
CA ILE A 7 7.44 9.35 -5.67
C ILE A 7 8.92 9.13 -5.39
N ARG A 8 9.35 7.88 -5.51
CA ARG A 8 10.77 7.52 -5.61
C ARG A 8 11.02 6.96 -7.00
N PHE A 9 12.09 7.39 -7.66
CA PHE A 9 12.34 7.02 -9.04
C PHE A 9 13.81 7.09 -9.40
N VAL A 10 14.22 6.32 -10.41
CA VAL A 10 15.48 6.56 -11.11
C VAL A 10 15.25 7.61 -12.19
N ALA A 11 16.07 8.66 -12.22
CA ALA A 11 15.91 9.76 -13.18
C ALA A 11 16.62 9.49 -14.52
N ILE A 12 16.03 9.97 -15.62
CA ILE A 12 16.61 9.89 -16.96
C ILE A 12 17.91 10.71 -17.04
N GLU A 13 17.95 11.86 -16.37
CA GLU A 13 19.02 12.85 -16.51
C GLU A 13 20.36 12.39 -15.97
N ASP A 14 20.37 11.56 -14.92
CA ASP A 14 21.61 11.17 -14.22
C ASP A 14 21.67 9.68 -13.84
N ASN A 15 20.62 8.92 -14.15
CA ASN A 15 20.53 7.50 -13.81
C ASN A 15 20.70 7.22 -12.30
N GLN A 16 20.30 8.19 -11.44
CA GLN A 16 20.34 8.06 -9.99
C GLN A 16 18.93 8.00 -9.39
N GLU A 17 18.81 7.43 -8.19
CA GLU A 17 17.57 7.45 -7.40
C GLU A 17 17.32 8.84 -6.80
N HIS A 18 16.07 9.30 -6.89
CA HIS A 18 15.61 10.55 -6.30
C HIS A 18 14.26 10.37 -5.60
N LEU A 19 14.02 11.20 -4.58
CA LEU A 19 12.68 11.52 -4.11
C LEU A 19 12.15 12.71 -4.91
N GLY A 20 10.88 12.67 -5.29
CA GLY A 20 10.27 13.78 -6.02
C GLY A 20 8.80 13.99 -5.68
N GLN A 21 8.39 15.24 -5.78
CA GLN A 21 6.99 15.64 -5.81
C GLN A 21 6.50 15.58 -7.25
N LEU A 22 5.44 14.84 -7.51
CA LEU A 22 4.82 14.76 -8.83
C LEU A 22 4.40 16.16 -9.31
N VAL A 23 4.76 16.53 -10.55
CA VAL A 23 4.39 17.82 -11.16
C VAL A 23 2.89 17.89 -11.45
N ASP A 24 2.33 16.79 -11.98
CA ASP A 24 0.92 16.68 -12.37
C ASP A 24 0.23 15.60 -11.54
N THR A 25 -0.37 16.04 -10.42
CA THR A 25 -0.83 15.14 -9.34
C THR A 25 -2.09 14.30 -9.62
N PRO A 26 -3.04 14.69 -10.50
CA PRO A 26 -4.22 13.87 -10.78
C PRO A 26 -3.97 12.62 -11.64
N ARG A 27 -2.75 12.43 -12.16
CA ARG A 27 -2.42 11.33 -13.07
C ARG A 27 -2.27 9.99 -12.36
N ASP A 28 -2.69 8.92 -13.05
CA ASP A 28 -2.31 7.54 -12.69
C ASP A 28 -0.92 7.22 -13.27
N ILE A 29 0.12 7.62 -12.53
CA ILE A 29 1.49 7.46 -13.00
C ILE A 29 1.95 6.01 -13.07
N GLY A 30 1.26 5.10 -12.36
CA GLY A 30 1.53 3.66 -12.44
C GLY A 30 1.20 3.17 -13.84
N LYS A 31 -0.01 3.50 -14.31
CA LYS A 31 -0.45 3.22 -15.68
C LYS A 31 0.39 3.96 -16.72
N ASP A 32 0.73 5.22 -16.47
CA ASP A 32 1.55 6.02 -17.40
C ASP A 32 2.94 5.41 -17.61
N SER A 33 3.56 4.89 -16.54
CA SER A 33 4.88 4.26 -16.62
C SER A 33 4.88 3.02 -17.53
N VAL A 34 3.81 2.22 -17.48
CA VAL A 34 3.63 1.03 -18.33
C VAL A 34 3.35 1.43 -19.78
N ASN A 35 2.63 2.53 -20.00
CA ASN A 35 2.29 3.02 -21.33
C ASN A 35 3.39 3.89 -21.96
N GLY A 36 4.54 4.08 -21.30
CA GLY A 36 5.63 4.91 -21.78
C GLY A 36 5.30 6.41 -21.84
N ILE A 37 4.29 6.85 -21.08
CA ILE A 37 3.95 8.27 -20.98
C ILE A 37 4.93 8.91 -20.00
N GLN A 38 5.59 9.99 -20.43
CA GLN A 38 6.60 10.67 -19.61
C GLN A 38 5.99 11.21 -18.31
N ILE A 39 6.72 11.01 -17.21
CA ILE A 39 6.36 11.48 -15.87
C ILE A 39 7.47 12.43 -15.41
N ALA A 40 7.09 13.59 -14.89
CA ALA A 40 8.01 14.61 -14.37
C ALA A 40 7.75 14.84 -12.87
N ALA A 41 8.82 15.04 -12.12
CA ALA A 41 8.76 15.34 -10.69
C ALA A 41 9.75 16.44 -10.30
N TYR A 42 9.31 17.32 -9.41
CA TYR A 42 10.18 18.26 -8.70
C TYR A 42 11.00 17.50 -7.66
N ILE A 43 12.31 17.66 -7.66
CA ILE A 43 13.20 16.97 -6.72
C ILE A 43 12.87 17.40 -5.28
N VAL A 44 12.81 16.42 -4.38
CA VAL A 44 12.66 16.60 -2.95
C VAL A 44 14.01 16.37 -2.29
N ASN A 45 14.54 17.41 -1.64
CA ASN A 45 15.76 17.30 -0.83
C ASN A 45 15.40 16.91 0.61
N GLY A 46 15.99 15.83 1.13
CA GLY A 46 15.76 15.31 2.46
C GLY A 46 15.14 13.91 2.44
N THR A 47 14.25 13.63 3.39
CA THR A 47 13.62 12.31 3.57
C THR A 47 12.12 12.38 3.34
N ILE A 48 11.44 11.24 3.37
CA ILE A 48 9.98 11.19 3.32
C ILE A 48 9.35 11.96 4.50
N PHE A 49 9.96 12.00 5.68
CA PHE A 49 9.39 12.64 6.88
C PHE A 49 9.57 14.18 6.93
N GLY A 50 10.53 14.74 6.19
CA GLY A 50 10.89 16.16 6.34
C GLY A 50 11.39 16.85 5.06
N GLY A 51 11.30 16.17 3.92
CA GLY A 51 11.84 16.63 2.65
C GLY A 51 11.19 17.91 2.14
N ARG A 52 11.98 18.73 1.45
CA ARG A 52 11.56 19.99 0.84
C ARG A 52 11.57 19.87 -0.68
N VAL A 53 10.43 20.20 -1.28
CA VAL A 53 10.29 20.33 -2.73
C VAL A 53 11.14 21.49 -3.23
N THR A 54 11.98 21.22 -4.22
CA THR A 54 12.83 22.17 -4.94
C THR A 54 12.19 22.57 -6.27
N GLU A 55 12.81 23.49 -7.00
CA GLU A 55 12.38 23.88 -8.35
C GLU A 55 12.98 23.01 -9.46
N ILE A 56 13.90 22.10 -9.10
CA ILE A 56 14.59 21.24 -10.07
C ILE A 56 13.62 20.15 -10.51
N VAL A 57 13.34 20.07 -11.81
CA VAL A 57 12.51 19.02 -12.41
C VAL A 57 13.40 17.93 -12.99
N LYS A 58 13.01 16.67 -12.76
CA LYS A 58 13.58 15.51 -13.45
C LYS A 58 12.49 14.60 -14.00
N HIS A 59 12.87 13.75 -14.94
CA HIS A 59 11.97 12.82 -15.60
C HIS A 59 12.21 11.40 -15.12
N VAL A 60 11.10 10.68 -14.91
CA VAL A 60 11.11 9.31 -14.42
C VAL A 60 11.59 8.37 -15.52
N MET A 61 12.70 7.67 -15.28
CA MET A 61 13.11 6.51 -16.06
C MET A 61 12.43 5.24 -15.54
N GLN A 62 12.41 5.08 -14.22
CA GLN A 62 11.80 3.93 -13.55
C GLN A 62 11.19 4.37 -12.22
N LEU A 63 9.93 4.01 -11.99
CA LEU A 63 9.29 4.16 -10.67
C LEU A 63 9.79 3.08 -9.72
N LEU A 64 10.00 3.46 -8.47
CA LEU A 64 10.36 2.59 -7.36
C LEU A 64 9.24 2.63 -6.32
N SER A 65 9.28 1.74 -5.34
CA SER A 65 8.47 1.90 -4.12
C SER A 65 8.71 3.31 -3.54
N PRO A 66 7.69 4.04 -3.07
CA PRO A 66 7.91 5.37 -2.49
C PRO A 66 8.74 5.33 -1.20
N ILE A 67 8.95 4.15 -0.61
CA ILE A 67 9.68 3.94 0.64
C ILE A 67 10.73 2.84 0.46
N THR A 68 11.93 3.02 1.03
CA THR A 68 12.98 2.01 0.99
C THR A 68 12.81 0.96 2.10
N LYS A 69 13.49 -0.19 1.99
CA LYS A 69 13.44 -1.21 3.04
C LYS A 69 14.01 -0.71 4.36
N GLU A 70 15.02 0.17 4.31
CA GLU A 70 15.68 0.75 5.49
C GLU A 70 14.78 1.78 6.19
N GLN A 71 13.83 2.37 5.47
CA GLN A 71 12.84 3.31 6.00
C GLN A 71 11.57 2.61 6.50
N CYS A 72 11.41 1.32 6.19
CA CYS A 72 10.30 0.48 6.60
C CYS A 72 10.80 -0.52 7.66
N ASN A 73 10.52 -0.25 8.93
CA ASN A 73 11.00 -1.12 10.01
C ASN A 73 10.33 -2.49 9.98
N TYR A 74 9.01 -2.53 9.77
CA TYR A 74 8.23 -3.74 9.60
C TYR A 74 6.86 -3.44 8.98
N ILE A 75 6.21 -4.48 8.45
CA ILE A 75 4.89 -4.42 7.83
C ILE A 75 3.89 -5.13 8.73
N ARG A 76 2.79 -4.45 9.08
CA ARG A 76 1.64 -5.06 9.75
C ARG A 76 0.50 -5.23 8.74
N CYS A 77 -0.06 -6.42 8.67
CA CYS A 77 -1.17 -6.74 7.78
C CYS A 77 -2.40 -7.13 8.58
N LEU A 78 -3.57 -6.67 8.14
CA LEU A 78 -4.85 -7.08 8.70
C LEU A 78 -5.67 -7.86 7.67
N GLY A 79 -5.80 -9.17 7.88
CA GLY A 79 -6.67 -10.02 7.06
C GLY A 79 -8.15 -9.83 7.41
N LEU A 80 -9.05 -10.13 6.46
CA LEU A 80 -10.50 -10.18 6.65
C LEU A 80 -11.14 -8.88 7.19
N ASN A 81 -10.65 -7.72 6.75
CA ASN A 81 -11.14 -6.42 7.24
C ASN A 81 -12.26 -5.78 6.37
N TYR A 82 -12.84 -6.49 5.41
CA TYR A 82 -14.00 -6.03 4.64
C TYR A 82 -15.16 -6.99 4.81
N LEU A 83 -16.37 -6.46 4.98
CA LEU A 83 -17.57 -7.29 5.24
C LEU A 83 -17.80 -8.33 4.14
N ASP A 84 -17.68 -7.94 2.88
CA ASP A 84 -17.92 -8.85 1.76
C ASP A 84 -16.76 -9.83 1.59
N HIS A 85 -15.51 -9.41 1.85
CA HIS A 85 -14.35 -10.31 1.85
C HIS A 85 -14.48 -11.38 2.97
N ALA A 86 -14.96 -10.98 4.15
CA ALA A 86 -15.25 -11.92 5.24
C ALA A 86 -16.39 -12.89 4.88
N LYS A 87 -17.40 -12.46 4.11
CA LYS A 87 -18.50 -13.33 3.64
C LYS A 87 -18.04 -14.34 2.59
N GLU A 88 -17.19 -13.93 1.64
CA GLU A 88 -16.66 -14.87 0.63
C GLU A 88 -15.67 -15.87 1.25
N ALA A 89 -15.00 -15.51 2.36
CA ALA A 89 -13.93 -16.28 2.97
C ALA A 89 -14.28 -17.55 3.79
N ASN A 90 -15.40 -18.20 3.53
CA ASN A 90 -15.93 -19.33 4.32
C ASN A 90 -15.12 -20.67 4.17
N MET A 91 -13.92 -20.85 4.78
CA MET A 91 -12.92 -21.86 4.32
C MET A 91 -12.20 -22.84 5.31
N ALA A 92 -11.77 -24.00 4.77
CA ALA A 92 -10.63 -24.87 5.15
C ALA A 92 -9.90 -25.48 3.89
N LEU A 93 -8.76 -26.18 4.04
CA LEU A 93 -7.51 -26.08 3.22
C LEU A 93 -7.08 -27.35 2.40
N PRO A 94 -6.47 -27.24 1.19
CA PRO A 94 -5.78 -28.37 0.50
C PRO A 94 -4.27 -28.18 0.20
N THR A 95 -3.61 -29.27 -0.26
CA THR A 95 -2.17 -29.59 -0.20
C THR A 95 -1.41 -29.66 -1.55
N VAL A 96 -0.57 -28.63 -1.86
CA VAL A 96 0.65 -28.56 -2.74
C VAL A 96 0.53 -28.92 -4.26
N PRO A 97 1.24 -28.30 -5.25
CA PRO A 97 2.21 -27.16 -5.30
C PRO A 97 1.77 -25.92 -6.14
N ASP A 98 2.64 -24.90 -6.11
CA ASP A 98 2.71 -23.55 -6.72
C ASP A 98 2.09 -23.28 -8.13
N GLU A 99 0.82 -22.81 -8.14
CA GLU A 99 0.14 -21.90 -9.10
C GLU A 99 -1.02 -21.23 -8.31
N THR A 100 -0.74 -20.64 -7.13
CA THR A 100 -1.81 -20.18 -6.20
C THR A 100 -1.59 -18.76 -5.69
N SER A 101 -0.75 -18.00 -6.39
CA SER A 101 -0.49 -16.60 -6.09
C SER A 101 -1.74 -15.79 -6.33
N ASP A 102 -2.27 -15.21 -5.25
CA ASP A 102 -3.51 -14.47 -5.29
C ASP A 102 -3.27 -12.98 -5.02
N TYR A 103 -4.07 -12.12 -5.64
CA TYR A 103 -4.01 -10.67 -5.48
C TYR A 103 -4.94 -10.19 -4.36
N GLU A 104 -4.50 -9.16 -3.67
CA GLU A 104 -5.28 -8.47 -2.63
C GLU A 104 -4.98 -6.96 -2.74
N ALA A 105 -5.84 -6.20 -3.43
CA ALA A 105 -5.69 -4.75 -3.51
C ALA A 105 -5.99 -4.11 -2.14
N GLU A 106 -5.06 -3.34 -1.61
CA GLU A 106 -5.17 -2.73 -0.28
C GLU A 106 -4.72 -1.27 -0.25
N LEU A 107 -5.32 -0.51 0.66
CA LEU A 107 -4.77 0.79 1.08
C LEU A 107 -3.65 0.54 2.10
N CYS A 108 -2.48 1.10 1.83
CA CYS A 108 -1.33 1.07 2.72
C CYS A 108 -1.16 2.44 3.40
N ILE A 109 -0.90 2.41 4.71
CA ILE A 109 -0.67 3.60 5.54
C ILE A 109 0.76 3.58 6.05
N ILE A 110 1.35 4.76 6.17
CA ILE A 110 2.69 4.91 6.73
C ILE A 110 2.65 5.80 7.98
N ILE A 111 3.19 5.30 9.08
CA ILE A 111 3.26 6.05 10.34
C ILE A 111 4.38 7.10 10.26
N GLU A 112 4.06 8.35 10.59
CA GLU A 112 4.99 9.48 10.61
C GLU A 112 5.83 9.52 11.89
N LYS A 113 5.23 9.22 13.03
CA LYS A 113 5.81 9.48 14.36
C LYS A 113 5.70 8.25 15.25
N THR A 114 6.83 7.92 15.89
CA THR A 114 6.89 6.79 16.83
C THR A 114 6.03 7.06 18.07
N ARG A 115 5.11 6.13 18.37
CA ARG A 115 4.30 6.17 19.59
C ARG A 115 3.77 4.78 19.93
N ARG A 116 3.34 4.60 21.18
CA ARG A 116 2.65 3.42 21.70
C ARG A 116 1.32 3.88 22.29
N ASP A 117 0.31 3.01 22.29
CA ASP A 117 -0.99 3.25 22.91
C ASP A 117 -1.67 4.54 22.39
N PHE A 118 -1.91 4.61 21.07
CA PHE A 118 -2.55 5.75 20.41
C PHE A 118 -4.03 5.86 20.81
N PRO A 119 -4.50 7.06 21.19
CA PRO A 119 -5.93 7.36 21.23
C PRO A 119 -6.49 7.28 19.80
N GLU A 120 -7.70 6.71 19.65
CA GLU A 120 -8.32 6.54 18.32
C GLU A 120 -8.58 7.89 17.63
N GLU A 121 -8.94 8.91 18.41
CA GLU A 121 -9.22 10.26 17.96
C GLU A 121 -7.99 10.97 17.36
N GLU A 122 -6.80 10.68 17.89
CA GLU A 122 -5.52 11.27 17.47
C GLU A 122 -4.82 10.44 16.38
N ALA A 123 -5.30 9.22 16.08
CA ALA A 123 -4.58 8.25 15.27
C ALA A 123 -4.13 8.77 13.89
N LEU A 124 -4.93 9.61 13.23
CA LEU A 124 -4.59 10.14 11.90
C LEU A 124 -3.53 11.25 11.93
N ASP A 125 -3.32 11.93 13.06
CA ASP A 125 -2.34 13.01 13.20
C ASP A 125 -0.89 12.49 13.15
N TYR A 126 -0.74 11.16 13.19
CA TYR A 126 0.51 10.44 13.15
C TYR A 126 0.70 9.67 11.85
N VAL A 127 -0.18 9.87 10.86
CA VAL A 127 -0.06 9.27 9.54
C VAL A 127 0.73 10.20 8.62
N LEU A 128 1.82 9.69 8.05
CA LEU A 128 2.62 10.42 7.05
C LEU A 128 1.83 10.56 5.75
N GLY A 129 1.21 9.48 5.33
CA GLY A 129 0.44 9.40 4.11
C GLY A 129 -0.04 8.01 3.79
N TYR A 130 -0.59 7.89 2.59
CA TYR A 130 -1.27 6.72 2.07
C TYR A 130 -0.70 6.34 0.71
N THR A 131 -0.65 5.05 0.40
CA THR A 131 -0.27 4.54 -0.91
C THR A 131 -1.08 3.28 -1.24
N ALA A 132 -1.10 2.87 -2.50
CA ALA A 132 -1.72 1.61 -2.88
C ALA A 132 -0.75 0.44 -2.61
N SER A 133 -1.30 -0.74 -2.37
CA SER A 133 -0.55 -1.99 -2.25
C SER A 133 -1.30 -3.16 -2.89
N ASN A 134 -0.55 -4.18 -3.27
CA ASN A 134 -1.07 -5.50 -3.59
C ASN A 134 -0.44 -6.52 -2.63
N VAL A 135 -1.24 -7.21 -1.83
CA VAL A 135 -0.74 -8.17 -0.85
C VAL A 135 -0.85 -9.58 -1.43
N VAL A 136 0.21 -9.99 -2.13
CA VAL A 136 0.23 -11.29 -2.81
C VAL A 136 0.26 -12.42 -1.78
N SER A 137 -0.62 -13.39 -1.98
CA SER A 137 -0.83 -14.49 -1.05
C SER A 137 -0.65 -15.81 -1.76
N ALA A 138 0.37 -16.60 -1.38
CA ALA A 138 0.52 -17.96 -1.87
C ALA A 138 -0.48 -18.88 -1.15
N ARG A 139 -1.69 -19.05 -1.69
CA ARG A 139 -2.78 -19.72 -0.97
C ARG A 139 -2.43 -21.14 -0.57
N ALA A 140 -1.80 -21.95 -1.42
CA ALA A 140 -1.39 -23.30 -1.03
C ALA A 140 -0.53 -23.31 0.26
N LEU A 141 0.40 -22.35 0.40
CA LEU A 141 1.21 -22.21 1.61
C LEU A 141 0.41 -21.63 2.78
N GLN A 142 -0.47 -20.66 2.51
CA GLN A 142 -1.30 -20.03 3.54
C GLN A 142 -2.19 -21.07 4.23
N LEU A 143 -2.69 -21.99 3.41
CA LEU A 143 -3.63 -23.02 3.79
C LEU A 143 -2.90 -24.28 4.28
N ALA A 144 -1.58 -24.39 4.12
CA ALA A 144 -0.81 -25.50 4.72
C ALA A 144 -0.52 -25.29 6.22
N THR A 145 -0.74 -24.08 6.75
CA THR A 145 -0.38 -23.72 8.13
C THR A 145 -1.44 -22.82 8.77
N THR A 146 -1.47 -22.77 10.10
CA THR A 146 -2.34 -21.85 10.85
C THR A 146 -1.79 -20.42 10.90
N GLN A 147 -0.54 -20.20 10.46
CA GLN A 147 0.12 -18.90 10.48
C GLN A 147 0.31 -18.36 9.05
N TRP A 148 -0.40 -17.28 8.71
CA TRP A 148 -0.43 -16.77 7.34
C TRP A 148 0.80 -15.95 6.94
N SER A 149 1.60 -15.48 7.90
CA SER A 149 2.76 -14.61 7.62
C SER A 149 3.75 -15.22 6.64
N PHE A 150 3.97 -16.54 6.71
CA PHE A 150 4.89 -17.23 5.79
C PHE A 150 4.44 -17.13 4.33
N SER A 151 3.15 -17.37 4.08
CA SER A 151 2.57 -17.37 2.73
C SER A 151 2.46 -15.99 2.07
N LYS A 152 2.56 -14.93 2.88
CA LYS A 152 2.43 -13.53 2.47
C LYS A 152 3.76 -12.77 2.56
N GLY A 153 4.83 -13.41 3.03
CA GLY A 153 6.14 -12.80 3.27
C GLY A 153 7.22 -13.22 2.27
N LEU A 154 6.84 -13.77 1.12
CA LEU A 154 7.77 -14.15 0.06
C LEU A 154 8.37 -12.91 -0.62
N ASP A 155 9.55 -13.04 -1.21
CA ASP A 155 10.17 -11.92 -1.92
C ASP A 155 9.25 -11.43 -3.05
N GLY A 156 8.95 -10.12 -3.05
CA GLY A 156 8.07 -9.50 -4.04
C GLY A 156 6.57 -9.61 -3.75
N SER A 157 6.15 -10.20 -2.62
CA SER A 157 4.73 -10.36 -2.28
C SER A 157 4.02 -9.10 -1.80
N CYS A 158 4.74 -8.00 -1.61
CA CYS A 158 4.19 -6.73 -1.13
C CYS A 158 4.60 -5.53 -2.01
N PRO A 159 4.15 -5.45 -3.27
CA PRO A 159 4.22 -4.20 -4.03
C PRO A 159 3.48 -3.08 -3.31
N ILE A 160 4.13 -1.92 -3.20
CA ILE A 160 3.56 -0.68 -2.66
C ILE A 160 3.91 0.48 -3.60
N GLY A 161 3.03 1.47 -3.72
CA GLY A 161 3.24 2.64 -4.57
C GLY A 161 2.15 2.83 -5.63
N PRO A 162 2.46 3.54 -6.73
CA PRO A 162 3.74 4.22 -6.99
C PRO A 162 3.87 5.58 -6.27
N VAL A 163 2.77 6.15 -5.77
CA VAL A 163 2.75 7.47 -5.12
C VAL A 163 2.43 7.32 -3.64
N LEU A 164 3.19 7.99 -2.80
CA LEU A 164 2.83 8.27 -1.41
C LEU A 164 2.12 9.63 -1.34
N VAL A 165 0.83 9.61 -1.05
CA VAL A 165 0.00 10.81 -0.92
C VAL A 165 -0.04 11.24 0.54
N SER A 166 0.35 12.48 0.81
CA SER A 166 0.40 13.04 2.16
C SER A 166 -0.97 13.05 2.84
N SER A 167 -0.99 12.82 4.15
CA SER A 167 -2.19 13.04 5.00
C SER A 167 -2.69 14.49 4.98
N SER A 168 -1.86 15.43 4.52
CA SER A 168 -2.30 16.81 4.27
C SER A 168 -3.30 16.92 3.10
N VAL A 169 -3.31 15.97 2.16
CA VAL A 169 -4.23 15.90 1.01
C VAL A 169 -5.44 15.02 1.33
N ILE A 170 -5.20 13.79 1.80
CA ILE A 170 -6.25 12.84 2.14
C ILE A 170 -6.65 13.06 3.61
N LYS A 171 -7.69 13.87 3.82
CA LYS A 171 -8.20 14.21 5.16
C LYS A 171 -9.03 13.10 5.79
N ASP A 172 -9.86 12.43 5.00
CA ASP A 172 -10.65 11.30 5.44
C ASP A 172 -10.30 10.05 4.62
N PRO A 173 -9.46 9.14 5.15
CA PRO A 173 -9.09 7.93 4.43
C PRO A 173 -10.21 6.88 4.38
N GLN A 174 -11.34 7.07 5.09
CA GLN A 174 -12.54 6.24 4.94
C GLN A 174 -13.45 6.64 3.76
N SER A 175 -13.03 7.62 2.95
CA SER A 175 -13.77 8.11 1.78
C SER A 175 -13.22 7.64 0.43
N LEU A 176 -12.35 6.62 0.42
CA LEU A 176 -11.59 6.21 -0.76
C LEU A 176 -12.19 4.97 -1.43
N PHE A 177 -12.14 4.93 -2.76
CA PHE A 177 -12.41 3.72 -3.52
C PHE A 177 -11.13 2.87 -3.65
N ILE A 178 -11.29 1.56 -3.61
CA ILE A 178 -10.22 0.58 -3.88
C ILE A 178 -10.64 -0.27 -5.07
N LYS A 179 -9.77 -0.37 -6.07
CA LYS A 179 -10.03 -1.14 -7.28
C LYS A 179 -8.86 -2.04 -7.62
N GLY A 180 -9.12 -3.33 -7.78
CA GLY A 180 -8.18 -4.31 -8.32
C GLY A 180 -8.53 -4.61 -9.78
N ILE A 181 -7.54 -4.52 -10.67
CA ILE A 181 -7.71 -4.78 -12.10
C ILE A 181 -6.70 -5.86 -12.53
N HIS A 182 -7.21 -6.98 -13.04
CA HIS A 182 -6.39 -8.07 -13.54
C HIS A 182 -6.70 -8.30 -15.01
N ASN A 183 -5.69 -8.16 -15.89
CA ASN A 183 -5.83 -8.30 -17.35
C ASN A 183 -6.99 -7.49 -17.96
N GLY A 184 -7.17 -6.25 -17.47
CA GLY A 184 -8.23 -5.34 -17.92
C GLY A 184 -9.60 -5.58 -17.29
N LEU A 185 -9.78 -6.65 -16.51
CA LEU A 185 -11.02 -6.93 -15.79
C LEU A 185 -10.95 -6.37 -14.37
N VAL A 186 -12.00 -5.65 -13.97
CA VAL A 186 -12.17 -5.25 -12.57
C VAL A 186 -12.52 -6.49 -11.77
N VAL A 187 -11.61 -6.90 -10.89
CA VAL A 187 -11.76 -8.09 -10.05
C VAL A 187 -12.16 -7.75 -8.62
N GLN A 188 -11.73 -6.57 -8.14
CA GLN A 188 -12.11 -6.02 -6.85
C GLN A 188 -12.62 -4.58 -7.06
N ASP A 189 -13.74 -4.22 -6.45
CA ASP A 189 -14.33 -2.87 -6.49
C ASP A 189 -14.97 -2.58 -5.13
N GLY A 190 -14.21 -1.94 -4.25
CA GLY A 190 -14.60 -1.69 -2.86
C GLY A 190 -14.44 -0.23 -2.47
N HIS A 191 -14.87 0.08 -1.25
CA HIS A 191 -14.75 1.41 -0.68
C HIS A 191 -14.30 1.32 0.78
N THR A 192 -13.39 2.20 1.22
CA THR A 192 -12.77 2.10 2.54
C THR A 192 -13.77 2.25 3.68
N ARG A 193 -14.86 3.02 3.51
CA ARG A 193 -16.02 3.03 4.43
C ARG A 193 -16.59 1.67 4.81
N ASP A 194 -16.41 0.64 3.97
CA ASP A 194 -16.93 -0.71 4.19
C ASP A 194 -15.96 -1.59 5.01
N MET A 195 -14.83 -1.03 5.45
CA MET A 195 -13.92 -1.69 6.39
C MET A 195 -14.64 -1.99 7.71
N ILE A 196 -14.46 -3.19 8.24
CA ILE A 196 -15.01 -3.62 9.53
C ILE A 196 -14.38 -2.82 10.67
N PHE A 197 -13.06 -2.65 10.62
CA PHE A 197 -12.31 -1.79 11.51
C PHE A 197 -11.74 -0.60 10.73
N SER A 198 -12.20 0.60 11.07
CA SER A 198 -11.69 1.85 10.48
C SER A 198 -10.19 2.00 10.68
N ILE A 199 -9.54 2.79 9.85
CA ILE A 199 -8.10 3.06 9.94
C ILE A 199 -7.69 3.58 11.33
N LYS A 200 -8.46 4.51 11.90
CA LYS A 200 -8.23 5.03 13.26
C LYS A 200 -8.22 3.90 14.29
N LYS A 201 -9.23 3.03 14.22
CA LYS A 201 -9.39 1.89 15.12
C LYS A 201 -8.26 0.88 14.97
N GLN A 202 -7.82 0.60 13.73
CA GLN A 202 -6.68 -0.28 13.47
C GLN A 202 -5.39 0.26 14.10
N ILE A 203 -5.07 1.55 13.89
CA ILE A 203 -3.88 2.19 14.48
C ILE A 203 -3.94 2.15 16.00
N SER A 204 -5.06 2.58 16.59
CA SER A 204 -5.24 2.55 18.05
C SER A 204 -5.06 1.14 18.60
N TYR A 205 -5.78 0.16 18.06
CA TYR A 205 -5.74 -1.22 18.51
C TYR A 205 -4.34 -1.86 18.37
N LEU A 206 -3.70 -1.73 17.21
CA LEU A 206 -2.38 -2.34 16.96
C LEU A 206 -1.26 -1.71 17.78
N SER A 207 -1.47 -0.49 18.28
CA SER A 207 -0.53 0.18 19.16
C SER A 207 -0.69 -0.18 20.64
N GLN A 208 -1.75 -0.91 21.01
CA GLN A 208 -1.97 -1.31 22.39
C GLN A 208 -0.87 -2.28 22.83
N GLY A 209 -0.09 -1.88 23.81
CA GLY A 209 1.02 -2.68 24.29
C GLY A 209 2.25 -2.70 23.37
N THR A 210 2.19 -2.06 22.19
CA THR A 210 3.20 -2.20 21.14
C THR A 210 3.56 -0.86 20.51
N THR A 211 4.85 -0.50 20.52
CA THR A 211 5.31 0.74 19.87
C THR A 211 5.22 0.61 18.35
N LEU A 212 4.51 1.53 17.71
CA LEU A 212 4.54 1.75 16.27
C LEU A 212 5.61 2.79 15.97
N GLU A 213 6.60 2.42 15.16
CA GLU A 213 7.73 3.28 14.83
C GLU A 213 7.43 4.14 13.61
N ALA A 214 8.05 5.31 13.49
CA ALA A 214 8.02 6.08 12.26
C ALA A 214 8.53 5.22 11.09
N GLY A 215 7.78 5.20 9.98
CA GLY A 215 8.06 4.35 8.82
C GLY A 215 7.35 2.99 8.83
N THR A 216 6.66 2.62 9.91
CA THR A 216 5.86 1.38 9.94
C THR A 216 4.78 1.41 8.86
N LEU A 217 4.67 0.32 8.09
CA LEU A 217 3.65 0.13 7.06
C LEU A 217 2.47 -0.69 7.57
N PHE A 218 1.25 -0.20 7.32
CA PHE A 218 -0.01 -0.82 7.71
C PHE A 218 -0.82 -1.15 6.47
N LEU A 219 -1.04 -2.44 6.24
CA LEU A 219 -1.91 -2.99 5.21
C LEU A 219 -3.30 -3.23 5.82
N THR A 220 -4.29 -2.51 5.30
CA THR A 220 -5.57 -2.26 5.97
C THR A 220 -6.67 -3.28 5.66
N GLY A 221 -6.32 -4.33 4.91
CA GLY A 221 -7.23 -5.34 4.40
C GLY A 221 -7.71 -5.05 2.98
N THR A 222 -8.28 -6.09 2.37
CA THR A 222 -8.69 -6.10 0.98
C THR A 222 -10.21 -6.28 0.83
N PRO A 223 -10.88 -5.61 -0.14
CA PRO A 223 -12.27 -5.86 -0.44
C PRO A 223 -12.49 -7.22 -1.12
N ALA A 224 -13.75 -7.61 -1.26
CA ALA A 224 -14.13 -8.87 -1.91
C ALA A 224 -13.63 -8.96 -3.36
N GLY A 225 -13.52 -10.20 -3.87
CA GLY A 225 -13.18 -10.48 -5.25
C GLY A 225 -11.73 -10.90 -5.49
N ILE A 226 -11.03 -11.37 -4.44
CA ILE A 226 -9.72 -12.01 -4.57
C ILE A 226 -9.82 -13.26 -5.47
N GLY A 227 -8.75 -13.63 -6.15
CA GLY A 227 -8.70 -14.74 -7.09
C GLY A 227 -9.09 -16.08 -6.48
N TYR A 228 -8.74 -16.35 -5.23
CA TYR A 228 -9.00 -17.65 -4.60
C TYR A 228 -10.49 -18.02 -4.51
N PHE A 229 -11.38 -17.02 -4.41
CA PHE A 229 -12.83 -17.24 -4.36
C PHE A 229 -13.51 -17.18 -5.73
N ARG A 230 -12.73 -17.02 -6.80
CA ARG A 230 -13.27 -16.90 -8.15
C ARG A 230 -13.19 -18.23 -8.87
N ASP A 231 -14.23 -18.53 -9.62
CA ASP A 231 -14.35 -19.71 -10.49
C ASP A 231 -13.59 -19.55 -11.81
N LEU A 232 -12.43 -18.88 -11.77
CA LEU A 232 -11.61 -18.64 -12.93
C LEU A 232 -10.31 -19.41 -12.71
N GLY A 233 -10.01 -20.38 -13.58
CA GLY A 233 -8.70 -21.05 -13.65
C GLY A 233 -7.59 -20.07 -14.06
N LEU A 234 -7.35 -19.06 -13.23
CA LEU A 234 -6.49 -17.89 -13.40
C LEU A 234 -5.51 -17.70 -12.23
N CYS A 235 -5.28 -18.75 -11.44
CA CYS A 235 -4.10 -18.80 -10.58
C CYS A 235 -2.94 -19.47 -11.32
#